data_AF-A0A1I5PTV7-F1
#
_entry.id   AF-A0A1I5PTV7-F1
#
_cell.length_a   1.000
_cell.length_b   1.000
_cell.length_c   1.000
_cell.angle_alpha   90.00
_cell.angle_beta   90.00
_cell.angle_gamma   90.00
#
_symmetry.space_group_name_H-M   'P 1'
#
loop_
_entity.id
_entity.type
_entity.pdbx_description
1 polymer ?
#
loop_
_entity_poly.entity_id
_entity_poly.type
_entity_poly.pdbx_seq_one_letter_code
_entity_poly.pdbx_strand_id
1 'polypeptide(L)'
;MNNTEVIENIDIEQIMDEIRAKIKERGYTEDMLKFRDVAADMNVSMDVFNSGVFSKVVEQTNANSHINYYEIPIGTGLKGFVKRCIRKMISFALPPVVFQVNEYNRSATQSINQIHAFIKKYESDIKEKDKQIAELKKRIEQLEKNG
;
A
#
# COMPACT_ATOMS: atom_id res chain seq x y z
N MET A 1 -47.32 -25.45 4.66
CA MET A 1 -47.37 -24.51 3.53
C MET A 1 -45.92 -24.20 3.18
N ASN A 2 -45.52 -24.56 1.96
CA ASN A 2 -44.12 -24.57 1.51
C ASN A 2 -43.64 -23.14 1.21
N ASN A 3 -42.50 -22.74 1.78
CA ASN A 3 -41.75 -21.56 1.33
C ASN A 3 -40.95 -21.98 0.10
N THR A 4 -41.44 -21.61 -1.08
CA THR A 4 -40.68 -21.74 -2.33
C THR A 4 -39.74 -20.55 -2.43
N GLU A 5 -38.45 -20.80 -2.27
CA GLU A 5 -37.39 -19.84 -2.59
C GLU A 5 -37.45 -19.51 -4.09
N VAL A 6 -37.64 -18.23 -4.39
CA VAL A 6 -37.49 -17.70 -5.75
C VAL A 6 -35.99 -17.58 -6.00
N ILE A 7 -35.40 -18.60 -6.60
CA ILE A 7 -34.07 -18.48 -7.20
C ILE A 7 -34.26 -17.66 -8.47
N GLU A 8 -33.92 -16.37 -8.43
CA GLU A 8 -33.80 -15.57 -9.64
C GLU A 8 -32.73 -16.23 -10.53
N ASN A 9 -33.15 -16.74 -11.69
CA ASN A 9 -32.23 -17.20 -12.73
C ASN A 9 -31.45 -15.99 -13.23
N ILE A 10 -30.22 -15.83 -12.75
CA ILE A 10 -29.29 -14.82 -13.23
C ILE A 10 -28.76 -15.28 -14.60
N ASP A 11 -29.24 -14.64 -15.67
CA ASP A 11 -28.76 -14.87 -17.03
C ASP A 11 -27.43 -14.14 -17.25
N ILE A 12 -26.33 -14.91 -17.19
CA ILE A 12 -24.97 -14.41 -17.33
C ILE A 12 -24.73 -13.83 -18.72
N GLU A 13 -25.34 -14.40 -19.76
CA GLU A 13 -25.15 -13.93 -21.14
C GLU A 13 -25.78 -12.56 -21.33
N GLN A 14 -26.99 -12.37 -20.79
CA GLN A 14 -27.67 -11.08 -20.83
C GLN A 14 -26.87 -9.98 -20.12
N ILE A 15 -26.25 -10.30 -18.97
CA ILE A 15 -25.40 -9.36 -18.23
C ILE A 15 -24.14 -9.01 -19.03
N MET A 16 -23.50 -10.01 -19.65
CA MET A 16 -22.30 -9.78 -20.45
C MET A 16 -22.59 -8.94 -21.71
N ASP A 17 -23.74 -9.15 -22.33
CA ASP A 17 -24.18 -8.37 -23.47
C ASP A 17 -24.53 -6.93 -23.09
N GLU A 18 -25.17 -6.71 -21.95
CA GLU A 18 -25.38 -5.36 -21.42
C GLU A 18 -24.06 -4.63 -21.12
N ILE A 19 -23.07 -5.32 -20.56
CA ILE A 19 -21.75 -4.74 -20.27
C ILE A 19 -21.07 -4.33 -21.59
N ARG A 20 -21.07 -5.21 -22.60
CA ARG A 20 -20.49 -4.91 -23.92
C ARG A 20 -21.19 -3.73 -24.59
N ALA A 21 -22.51 -3.65 -24.50
CA ALA A 21 -23.29 -2.53 -25.03
C ALA A 21 -22.92 -1.20 -24.35
N LYS A 22 -22.83 -1.19 -23.01
CA LYS A 22 -22.43 0.00 -22.22
C LYS A 22 -21.00 0.45 -22.50
N ILE A 23 -20.07 -0.48 -22.75
CA ILE A 23 -18.68 -0.16 -23.14
C ILE A 23 -18.66 0.53 -24.52
N LYS A 24 -19.44 0.02 -25.47
CA LYS A 24 -19.55 0.56 -26.82
C LYS A 24 -20.23 1.92 -26.86
N GLU A 25 -21.31 2.12 -26.10
CA GLU A 25 -22.02 3.41 -25.98
C GLU A 25 -21.12 4.50 -25.41
N ARG A 26 -20.26 4.16 -24.45
CA ARG A 26 -19.31 5.08 -23.82
C ARG A 26 -18.03 5.32 -24.63
N GLY A 27 -17.89 4.66 -25.79
CA GLY A 27 -16.76 4.85 -26.69
C GLY A 27 -15.42 4.34 -26.16
N TYR A 28 -15.42 3.45 -25.17
CA TYR A 28 -14.19 2.85 -24.67
C TYR A 28 -13.61 1.88 -25.72
N THR A 29 -12.47 2.22 -26.29
CA THR A 29 -11.71 1.34 -27.19
C THR A 29 -10.63 0.58 -26.41
N GLU A 30 -10.25 -0.63 -26.81
CA GLU A 30 -9.18 -1.41 -26.15
C GLU A 30 -7.86 -0.64 -26.04
N ASP A 31 -7.61 0.31 -26.96
CA ASP A 31 -6.43 1.17 -26.92
C ASP A 31 -6.49 2.29 -25.85
N MET A 32 -7.66 2.64 -25.31
CA MET A 32 -7.76 3.56 -24.16
C MET A 32 -7.38 2.91 -22.83
N LEU A 33 -7.29 1.57 -22.79
CA LEU A 33 -6.92 0.79 -21.61
C LEU A 33 -5.44 0.39 -21.57
N LYS A 34 -4.66 0.75 -22.59
CA LYS A 34 -3.23 0.51 -22.61
C LYS A 34 -2.54 1.73 -22.02
N PHE A 35 -2.03 1.61 -20.80
CA PHE A 35 -1.00 2.51 -20.27
C PHE A 35 0.28 2.34 -21.08
N ARG A 36 0.30 2.86 -22.30
CA ARG A 36 1.52 2.93 -23.10
C ARG A 36 1.90 4.37 -23.34
N ASP A 37 3.16 4.60 -23.02
CA ASP A 37 4.01 5.67 -23.51
C ASP A 37 4.09 6.93 -22.64
N VAL A 38 4.14 6.74 -21.31
CA VAL A 38 5.01 7.61 -20.49
C VAL A 38 6.36 6.90 -20.40
N ALA A 39 7.36 7.40 -21.12
CA ALA A 39 8.77 7.05 -20.92
C ALA A 39 9.22 7.62 -19.56
N ALA A 40 8.71 7.04 -18.48
CA ALA A 40 9.28 7.26 -17.17
C ALA A 40 10.47 6.32 -17.04
N ASP A 41 11.64 6.91 -16.85
CA ASP A 41 12.81 6.26 -16.26
C ASP A 41 12.48 5.89 -14.79
N MET A 42 11.46 5.05 -14.62
CA MET A 42 11.05 4.49 -13.34
C MET A 42 11.77 3.17 -13.19
N ASN A 43 12.92 3.22 -12.52
CA ASN A 43 13.40 2.12 -11.67
C ASN A 43 12.44 1.88 -10.47
N VAL A 44 11.13 2.00 -10.68
CA VAL A 44 10.13 1.47 -9.77
C VAL A 44 9.95 0.04 -10.23
N SER A 45 10.69 -0.86 -9.60
CA SER A 45 10.46 -2.30 -9.78
C SER A 45 8.97 -2.55 -9.60
N MET A 46 8.27 -2.97 -10.67
CA MET A 46 6.93 -3.54 -10.59
C MET A 46 7.01 -4.95 -9.97
N ASP A 47 7.72 -5.07 -8.86
CA ASP A 47 7.71 -6.29 -8.08
C ASP A 47 6.32 -6.48 -7.48
N VAL A 48 5.79 -7.69 -7.62
CA VAL A 48 4.60 -8.15 -6.90
C VAL A 48 4.78 -7.79 -5.42
N PHE A 49 3.73 -7.25 -4.80
CA PHE A 49 3.77 -6.85 -3.40
C PHE A 49 4.35 -7.98 -2.53
N ASN A 50 5.44 -7.66 -1.82
CA ASN A 50 6.09 -8.58 -0.91
C ASN A 50 6.00 -8.05 0.53
N SER A 51 5.18 -8.71 1.34
CA SER A 51 4.94 -8.36 2.74
C SER A 51 6.21 -8.34 3.61
N GLY A 52 7.16 -9.24 3.33
CA GLY A 52 8.43 -9.29 4.04
C GLY A 52 9.35 -8.11 3.71
N VAL A 53 9.45 -7.75 2.42
CA VAL A 53 10.19 -6.56 1.97
C VAL A 53 9.53 -5.30 2.53
N PHE A 54 8.21 -5.18 2.42
CA PHE A 54 7.47 -4.05 2.95
C PHE A 54 7.67 -3.89 4.46
N SER A 55 7.65 -4.98 5.23
CA SER A 55 7.91 -4.95 6.67
C SER A 55 9.30 -4.40 7.02
N LYS A 56 10.33 -4.75 6.24
CA LYS A 56 11.69 -4.19 6.42
C LYS A 56 11.75 -2.70 6.11
N VAL A 57 11.06 -2.27 5.05
CA VAL A 57 10.98 -0.84 4.70
C VAL A 57 10.25 -0.05 5.78
N VAL A 58 9.17 -0.60 6.36
CA VAL A 58 8.46 0.01 7.50
C VAL A 58 9.41 0.16 8.70
N GLU A 59 10.19 -0.87 9.02
CA GLU A 59 11.18 -0.80 10.10
C GLU A 59 12.24 0.28 9.86
N GLN A 60 12.81 0.33 8.65
CA GLN A 60 13.77 1.36 8.26
C GLN A 60 13.18 2.76 8.31
N THR A 61 11.92 2.92 7.88
CA THR A 61 11.20 4.20 7.91
C THR A 61 11.03 4.67 9.35
N ASN A 62 10.64 3.78 10.27
CA ASN A 62 10.54 4.11 11.69
C ASN A 62 11.89 4.56 12.27
N ALA A 63 12.97 3.84 11.98
CA ALA A 63 14.31 4.16 12.47
C ALA A 63 14.84 5.51 11.95
N ASN A 64 14.49 5.89 10.72
CA ASN A 64 15.05 7.06 10.03
C ASN A 64 14.11 8.27 9.96
N SER A 65 12.94 8.19 10.60
CA SER A 65 11.90 9.23 10.54
C SER A 65 12.32 10.55 11.23
N HIS A 66 13.26 10.50 12.15
CA HIS A 66 13.67 11.65 12.95
C HIS A 66 15.05 12.17 12.56
N ILE A 67 15.13 13.46 12.26
CA ILE A 67 16.38 14.17 11.97
C ILE A 67 16.80 14.95 13.21
N ASN A 68 17.96 14.61 13.78
CA ASN A 68 18.58 15.39 14.84
C ASN A 68 19.56 16.42 14.26
N TYR A 69 19.18 17.70 14.31
CA TYR A 69 19.98 18.80 13.78
C TYR A 69 21.29 19.05 14.55
N TYR A 70 21.29 18.88 15.88
CA TYR A 70 22.40 19.33 16.72
C TYR A 70 23.57 18.35 16.78
N GLU A 71 23.39 17.13 16.30
CA GLU A 71 24.41 16.08 16.38
C GLU A 71 25.52 16.18 15.35
N ILE A 72 25.41 17.06 14.34
CA ILE A 72 26.42 17.14 13.27
C ILE A 72 27.79 17.53 13.87
N PRO A 73 28.79 16.63 13.85
CA PRO A 73 30.09 16.91 14.46
C PRO A 73 30.81 18.01 13.67
N ILE A 74 31.20 19.08 14.37
CA ILE A 74 32.07 20.10 13.80
C ILE A 74 33.51 19.68 14.09
N GLY A 75 34.23 19.32 13.04
CA GLY A 75 35.67 19.02 13.13
C GLY A 75 36.51 20.19 13.66
N THR A 76 37.80 19.94 13.88
CA THR A 76 38.77 20.94 14.35
C THR A 76 39.42 21.72 13.20
N GLY A 77 40.22 22.74 13.52
CA GLY A 77 40.96 23.55 12.55
C GLY A 77 40.10 24.55 11.76
N LEU A 78 40.67 25.06 10.66
CA LEU A 78 40.06 26.11 9.83
C LEU A 78 38.71 25.66 9.22
N LYS A 79 38.63 24.42 8.74
CA LYS A 79 37.37 23.82 8.25
C LYS A 79 36.30 23.81 9.35
N GLY A 80 36.67 23.48 10.58
CA GLY A 80 35.78 23.52 11.74
C GLY A 80 35.27 24.92 12.07
N PHE A 81 36.15 25.91 11.99
CA PHE A 81 35.81 27.32 12.19
C PHE A 81 34.79 27.79 11.15
N VAL A 82 35.04 27.55 9.86
CA VAL A 82 34.09 27.91 8.78
C VAL A 82 32.74 27.24 8.98
N LYS A 83 32.71 25.94 9.33
CA LYS A 83 31.46 25.21 9.64
C LYS A 83 30.70 25.82 10.83
N ARG A 84 31.40 26.29 11.88
CA ARG A 84 30.77 27.01 13.01
C ARG A 84 30.13 28.33 12.59
N CYS A 85 30.82 29.10 11.75
CA CYS A 85 30.28 30.37 11.24
C CYS A 85 29.01 30.13 10.42
N ILE A 86 29.02 29.17 9.49
CA ILE A 86 27.85 28.80 8.70
C ILE A 86 26.69 28.38 9.62
N ARG A 87 26.97 27.50 10.61
CA ARG A 87 25.95 27.07 11.57
C ARG A 87 25.31 28.24 12.32
N LYS A 88 26.10 29.21 12.78
CA LYS A 88 25.57 30.41 13.45
C LYS A 88 24.74 31.29 12.52
N MET A 89 25.12 31.40 11.25
CA MET A 89 24.36 32.19 10.27
C MET A 89 22.99 31.58 9.99
N ILE A 90 22.87 30.24 10.00
CA ILE A 90 21.61 29.55 9.67
C ILE A 90 20.81 29.12 10.91
N SER A 91 21.35 29.28 12.13
CA SER A 91 20.75 28.71 13.35
C SER A 91 19.38 29.28 13.72
N PHE A 92 19.00 30.43 13.19
CA PHE A 92 17.66 31.00 13.42
C PHE A 92 16.59 30.41 12.51
N ALA A 93 16.95 30.05 11.27
CA ALA A 93 16.00 29.57 10.26
C ALA A 93 15.91 28.04 10.23
N LEU A 94 16.97 27.33 10.61
CA LEU A 94 17.06 25.89 10.44
C LEU A 94 16.24 25.07 11.44
N PRO A 95 16.19 25.39 12.75
CA PRO A 95 15.36 24.66 13.72
C PRO A 95 13.87 24.57 13.35
N PRO A 96 13.16 25.66 12.95
CA PRO A 96 11.75 25.56 12.59
C PRO A 96 11.53 24.73 11.32
N VAL A 97 12.49 24.70 10.39
CA VAL A 97 12.41 23.83 9.20
C VAL A 97 12.58 22.36 9.58
N VAL A 98 13.59 22.04 10.40
CA VAL A 98 13.82 20.66 10.88
C VAL A 98 12.62 20.16 11.68
N PHE A 99 12.01 21.02 12.51
CA PHE A 99 10.79 20.68 13.23
C PHE A 99 9.64 20.31 12.28
N GLN A 100 9.38 21.13 11.26
CA GLN A 100 8.32 20.84 10.27
C GLN A 100 8.58 19.55 9.49
N VAL A 101 9.82 19.30 9.09
CA VAL A 101 10.19 18.06 8.40
C VAL A 101 10.01 16.85 9.31
N ASN A 102 10.39 16.95 10.58
CA ASN A 102 10.19 15.87 11.56
C ASN A 102 8.70 15.60 11.82
N GLU A 103 7.87 16.64 11.88
CA GLU A 103 6.42 16.49 11.99
C GLU A 103 5.84 15.77 10.77
N TYR A 104 6.23 16.19 9.56
CA TYR A 104 5.81 15.52 8.33
C TYR A 104 6.26 14.05 8.31
N ASN A 105 7.53 13.77 8.62
CA ASN A 105 8.06 12.41 8.66
C ASN A 105 7.34 11.54 9.69
N ARG A 106 6.96 12.11 10.83
CA ARG A 106 6.17 11.42 11.85
C ARG A 106 4.80 11.03 11.30
N SER A 107 4.09 11.96 10.66
CA SER A 107 2.81 11.68 10.03
C SER A 107 2.93 10.63 8.92
N ALA A 108 3.91 10.75 8.03
CA ALA A 108 4.15 9.79 6.96
C ALA A 108 4.47 8.39 7.50
N THR A 109 5.35 8.30 8.48
CA THR A 109 5.69 7.04 9.16
C THR A 109 4.47 6.41 9.83
N GLN A 110 3.64 7.23 10.48
CA GLN A 110 2.40 6.75 11.09
C GLN A 110 1.43 6.18 10.05
N SER A 111 1.25 6.84 8.90
CA SER A 111 0.43 6.34 7.81
C SER A 111 0.95 5.01 7.27
N ILE A 112 2.27 4.89 7.07
CA ILE A 112 2.91 3.65 6.63
C ILE A 112 2.71 2.52 7.64
N ASN A 113 2.81 2.80 8.94
CA ASN A 113 2.53 1.84 10.00
C ASN A 113 1.06 1.38 10.01
N GLN A 114 0.11 2.29 9.74
CA GLN A 114 -1.30 1.93 9.62
C GLN A 114 -1.54 1.01 8.42
N ILE A 115 -0.91 1.30 7.27
CA ILE A 115 -0.96 0.43 6.10
C ILE A 115 -0.38 -0.95 6.42
N HIS A 116 0.75 -1.00 7.13
CA HIS A 116 1.37 -2.26 7.56
C HIS A 116 0.47 -3.08 8.46
N ALA A 117 -0.18 -2.45 9.45
CA ALA A 117 -1.13 -3.11 10.32
C ALA A 117 -2.35 -3.64 9.53
N PHE A 118 -2.86 -2.84 8.59
CA PHE A 118 -3.98 -3.24 7.73
C PHE A 118 -3.64 -4.47 6.88
N ILE A 119 -2.48 -4.48 6.21
CA ILE A 119 -2.03 -5.60 5.38
C ILE A 119 -1.88 -6.87 6.22
N LYS A 120 -1.25 -6.78 7.40
CA LYS A 120 -1.12 -7.93 8.31
C LYS A 120 -2.47 -8.51 8.73
N LYS A 121 -3.43 -7.64 9.04
CA LYS A 121 -4.80 -8.06 9.36
C LYS A 121 -5.43 -8.77 8.15
N TYR A 122 -5.33 -8.16 6.98
CA TYR A 122 -5.89 -8.70 5.74
C TYR A 122 -5.32 -10.08 5.38
N GLU A 123 -4.01 -10.28 5.51
CA GLU A 123 -3.36 -11.58 5.33
C GLU A 123 -3.86 -12.63 6.33
N SER A 124 -4.11 -12.24 7.58
CA SER A 124 -4.70 -13.12 8.60
C SER A 124 -6.14 -13.50 8.25
N ASP A 125 -6.94 -12.53 7.82
CA ASP A 125 -8.34 -12.74 7.43
C ASP A 125 -8.46 -13.66 6.21
N ILE A 126 -7.56 -13.53 5.23
CA ILE A 126 -7.49 -14.45 4.08
C ILE A 126 -7.20 -15.87 4.53
N LYS A 127 -6.16 -16.06 5.37
CA LYS A 127 -5.79 -17.39 5.88
C LYS A 127 -6.93 -18.06 6.63
N GLU A 128 -7.71 -17.29 7.37
CA GLU A 128 -8.85 -17.83 8.11
C GLU A 128 -10.00 -18.22 7.16
N LYS A 129 -10.31 -17.38 6.18
CA LYS A 129 -11.31 -17.71 5.15
C LYS A 129 -10.91 -18.94 4.33
N ASP A 130 -9.64 -19.08 3.98
CA ASP A 130 -9.15 -20.26 3.25
C ASP A 130 -9.36 -21.55 4.05
N LYS A 131 -9.17 -21.53 5.38
CA LYS A 131 -9.47 -22.67 6.25
C LYS A 131 -10.96 -22.99 6.26
N GLN A 132 -11.81 -21.97 6.42
CA GLN A 132 -13.26 -22.15 6.43
C GLN A 132 -13.76 -22.73 5.10
N ILE A 133 -13.25 -22.23 3.97
CA ILE A 133 -13.55 -22.76 2.64
C ILE A 133 -13.10 -24.22 2.54
N ALA A 134 -11.91 -24.57 3.02
CA ALA A 134 -11.42 -25.95 3.00
C ALA A 134 -12.27 -26.89 3.86
N GLU A 135 -12.75 -26.44 5.02
CA GLU A 135 -13.64 -27.22 5.89
C GLU A 135 -15.01 -27.42 5.27
N LEU A 136 -15.61 -26.36 4.72
CA LEU A 136 -16.89 -26.42 4.03
C LEU A 136 -16.83 -27.36 2.81
N LYS A 137 -15.76 -27.29 2.02
CA LYS A 137 -15.53 -28.21 0.89
C LYS A 137 -15.49 -29.67 1.34
N LYS A 138 -14.80 -29.98 2.43
CA LYS A 138 -14.77 -31.34 3.00
C LYS A 138 -16.16 -31.81 3.45
N ARG A 139 -16.95 -30.92 4.05
CA ARG A 139 -18.29 -31.25 4.53
C ARG A 139 -19.26 -31.51 3.38
N ILE A 140 -19.17 -30.72 2.30
CA ILE A 140 -19.95 -30.95 1.08
C ILE A 140 -19.61 -32.33 0.49
N GLU A 141 -18.32 -32.65 0.33
CA GLU A 141 -17.88 -33.94 -0.22
C GLU A 141 -18.37 -35.14 0.61
N GLN A 142 -18.42 -35.00 1.94
CA GLN A 142 -18.96 -36.04 2.82
C GLN A 142 -20.48 -36.21 2.67
N LEU A 143 -21.23 -35.12 2.49
CA LEU A 143 -22.67 -35.18 2.27
C LEU A 143 -23.01 -35.78 0.90
N GLU A 144 -22.25 -35.42 -0.15
CA GLU A 144 -22.41 -35.97 -1.50
C GLU A 144 -22.09 -37.47 -1.59
N LYS A 145 -21.23 -38.00 -0.71
CA LYS A 145 -20.93 -39.45 -0.64
C LYS A 145 -21.96 -40.27 0.15
N ASN A 146 -22.76 -39.61 1.00
CA ASN A 146 -23.72 -40.25 1.90
C ASN A 146 -25.19 -40.08 1.45
N GLY A 147 -25.44 -39.33 0.37
CA GLY A 147 -26.75 -39.19 -0.28
C GLY A 147 -26.79 -39.96 -1.60
#